data_AF-C9XYG1-F1
#
_entry.id   AF-C9XYG1-F1
#
_cell.length_a   1.000
_cell.length_b   1.000
_cell.length_c   1.000
_cell.angle_alpha   90.00
_cell.angle_beta   90.00
_cell.angle_gamma   90.00
#
_symmetry.space_group_name_H-M   'P 1'
#
loop_
_entity.id
_entity.type
_entity.pdbx_description
1 polymer ?
#
loop_
_entity_poly.entity_id
_entity_poly.type
_entity_poly.pdbx_seq_one_letter_code
_entity_poly.pdbx_strand_id
1 'polypeptide(L)' 'MKAINGFKVVVLLHEGHEAGLPPEELGWQNHQDPEIKDGFLIIRKGLNTYGLPLSRIHSFSIEAVTDE' A
#
# COMPACT_ATOMS: atom_id res chain seq x y z
N MET A 1 21.86 -12.44 5.53
CA MET A 1 20.48 -11.93 5.68
C MET A 1 20.35 -10.74 4.75
N LYS A 2 19.34 -10.71 3.86
CA LYS A 2 19.09 -9.52 3.03
C LYS A 2 18.57 -8.39 3.90
N ALA A 3 19.08 -7.18 3.71
CA ALA A 3 18.59 -6.01 4.41
C ALA A 3 17.21 -5.63 3.85
N ILE A 4 16.26 -5.32 4.73
CA ILE A 4 14.97 -4.74 4.33
C ILE A 4 15.20 -3.22 4.24
N ASN A 5 14.95 -2.66 3.07
CA ASN A 5 15.13 -1.24 2.79
C ASN A 5 13.85 -0.42 2.99
N GLY A 6 12.71 -1.10 3.11
CA GLY A 6 11.42 -0.50 3.33
C GLY A 6 10.32 -1.47 2.95
N PHE A 7 9.10 -0.95 2.91
CA PHE A 7 7.92 -1.71 2.55
C PHE A 7 7.10 -0.92 1.54
N LYS A 8 6.73 -1.56 0.44
CA LYS A 8 5.80 -0.97 -0.53
C LYS A 8 4.36 -1.29 -0.14
N VAL A 9 3.47 -0.34 -0.38
CA VAL A 9 2.03 -0.45 -0.15
C VAL A 9 1.37 -0.76 -1.48
N VAL A 10 0.83 -1.97 -1.61
CA VAL A 10 0.18 -2.46 -2.81
C VAL A 10 -1.32 -2.58 -2.55
N VAL A 11 -2.15 -2.05 -3.45
CA VAL A 11 -3.60 -1.93 -3.24
C VAL A 11 -4.36 -2.36 -4.49
N LEU A 12 -5.42 -3.13 -4.29
CA LEU A 12 -6.44 -3.41 -5.30
C LEU A 12 -7.76 -2.74 -4.88
N LEU A 13 -8.25 -1.85 -5.74
CA LEU A 13 -9.55 -1.20 -5.56
C LEU A 13 -10.70 -2.14 -6.00
N HIS A 14 -11.91 -1.91 -5.48
CA HIS A 14 -13.10 -2.67 -5.88
C HIS A 14 -13.33 -2.63 -7.40
N GLU A 15 -13.29 -1.44 -8.00
CA GLU A 15 -13.44 -1.28 -9.45
C GLU A 15 -12.36 -2.02 -10.25
N GLY A 16 -11.13 -2.08 -9.71
CA GLY A 16 -10.02 -2.80 -10.32
C GLY A 16 -10.24 -4.31 -10.28
N HIS A 17 -10.69 -4.82 -9.13
CA HIS A 17 -11.03 -6.23 -8.97
C HIS A 17 -12.14 -6.65 -9.93
N GLU A 18 -13.21 -5.87 -10.02
CA GLU A 18 -14.35 -6.12 -10.93
C GLU A 18 -13.92 -6.10 -12.41
N ALA A 19 -12.96 -5.25 -12.77
CA ALA A 19 -12.39 -5.18 -14.11
C ALA A 19 -11.30 -6.24 -14.39
N GLY A 20 -10.93 -7.07 -13.41
CA GLY A 20 -9.86 -8.06 -13.55
C GLY A 20 -8.45 -7.45 -13.60
N LEU A 21 -8.27 -6.23 -13.07
CA LEU A 21 -7.00 -5.53 -13.01
C LEU A 21 -6.13 -6.03 -11.84
N PRO A 22 -4.80 -5.99 -11.99
CA PRO A 22 -3.89 -6.35 -10.90
C PRO A 22 -3.86 -5.25 -9.82
N PRO A 23 -3.42 -5.59 -8.59
CA PRO A 23 -3.09 -4.59 -7.57
C PRO A 23 -1.98 -3.63 -8.04
N GLU A 24 -2.01 -2.40 -7.54
CA GLU A 24 -1.04 -1.34 -7.88
C GLU A 24 -0.21 -0.90 -6.68
N GLU A 25 1.06 -0.56 -6.92
CA GLU A 25 1.91 0.08 -5.91
C GLU A 25 1.54 1.56 -5.78
N LEU A 26 1.03 1.93 -4.60
CA LEU A 26 0.56 3.28 -4.35
C LEU A 26 1.54 4.12 -3.52
N GLY A 27 2.46 3.48 -2.78
CA GLY A 27 3.42 4.19 -1.95
C GLY A 27 4.39 3.29 -1.21
N TRP A 28 5.16 3.91 -0.31
CA TRP A 28 6.22 3.29 0.47
C TRP A 28 6.16 3.72 1.93
N GLN A 29 6.57 2.83 2.83
CA GLN A 29 6.67 3.08 4.26
C GLN A 29 7.88 2.38 4.87
N ASN A 30 8.36 2.93 5.99
CA ASN A 30 9.56 2.42 6.67
C ASN A 30 9.26 1.31 7.69
N HIS A 31 7.98 1.04 7.96
CA HIS A 31 7.53 0.05 8.92
C HIS A 31 6.66 -1.01 8.22
N GLN A 32 6.61 -2.23 8.75
CA GLN A 32 5.80 -3.31 8.17
C GLN A 32 4.29 -3.15 8.43
N ASP A 33 3.93 -2.43 9.48
CA ASP A 33 2.53 -2.25 9.87
C ASP A 33 1.89 -1.15 9.02
N PRO A 34 0.73 -1.40 8.41
CA PRO A 34 0.00 -0.37 7.69
C PRO A 34 -0.49 0.72 8.64
N GLU A 35 -0.43 1.97 8.21
CA GLU A 35 -1.01 3.07 8.98
C GLU A 35 -2.46 3.28 8.56
N ILE A 36 -3.39 3.05 9.49
CA ILE A 36 -4.82 3.23 9.28
C ILE A 36 -5.33 4.28 10.27
N LYS A 37 -6.02 5.30 9.76
CA LYS A 37 -6.60 6.37 10.58
C LYS A 37 -7.98 6.77 10.05
N ASP A 38 -8.96 6.82 10.96
CA ASP A 38 -10.33 7.28 10.67
C ASP A 38 -10.99 6.60 9.46
N GLY A 39 -10.70 5.32 9.22
CA GLY A 39 -11.23 4.56 8.08
C GLY A 39 -10.47 4.79 6.75
N PHE A 40 -9.28 5.37 6.80
CA PHE A 40 -8.40 5.56 5.66
C PHE A 40 -7.08 4.81 5.86
N LEU A 41 -6.61 4.13 4.81
CA LEU A 41 -5.24 3.67 4.69
C LEU A 41 -4.36 4.89 4.33
N ILE A 42 -3.36 5.18 5.15
CA ILE A 42 -2.44 6.29 4.93
C ILE A 42 -1.30 5.83 4.02
N ILE A 43 -1.18 6.47 2.86
CA ILE A 43 -0.21 6.14 1.84
C ILE A 43 0.76 7.31 1.67
N ARG A 44 2.06 7.00 1.68
CA ARG A 44 3.14 7.97 1.48
C ARG A 44 3.82 7.70 0.15
N LYS A 45 3.93 8.71 -0.72
CA LYS A 45 4.59 8.62 -2.02
C LYS A 45 5.52 9.82 -2.21
N GLY A 46 6.80 9.60 -1.98
CA GLY A 46 7.79 10.69 -1.90
C GLY A 46 7.45 11.66 -0.77
N LEU A 47 7.31 12.95 -1.09
CA LEU A 47 6.92 13.98 -0.12
C LEU A 47 5.40 14.08 0.11
N ASN A 48 4.59 13.36 -0.68
CA ASN A 48 3.14 13.43 -0.59
C ASN A 48 2.61 12.36 0.37
N THR A 49 1.60 12.74 1.17
CA THR A 49 0.83 11.83 2.01
C THR A 49 -0.64 11.99 1.68
N TYR A 50 -1.35 10.88 1.46
CA TYR A 50 -2.78 10.87 1.18
C TYR A 50 -3.47 9.68 1.86
N GLY A 51 -4.76 9.83 2.15
CA GLY A 51 -5.59 8.78 2.71
C GLY A 51 -6.45 8.13 1.63
N LEU A 52 -6.41 6.81 1.56
CA LEU A 52 -7.29 6.02 0.71
C LEU A 52 -8.43 5.42 1.56
N PRO A 53 -9.71 5.74 1.29
CA PRO A 53 -10.81 5.19 2.08
C PRO A 53 -10.82 3.66 2.04
N LEU A 54 -10.87 3.00 3.19
CA LEU A 54 -10.93 1.54 3.26
C LEU A 54 -12.16 0.97 2.53
N SER A 55 -13.26 1.74 2.47
CA SER A 55 -14.47 1.35 1.74
C SER A 55 -14.31 1.27 0.22
N ARG A 56 -13.19 1.76 -0.34
CA ARG A 56 -12.86 1.63 -1.76
C ARG A 56 -11.87 0.49 -2.04
N ILE A 57 -11.27 -0.07 -1.00
CA ILE A 57 -10.21 -1.05 -1.12
C ILE A 57 -10.82 -2.45 -1.08
N HIS A 58 -10.61 -3.22 -2.15
CA HIS A 58 -10.93 -4.64 -2.15
C HIS A 58 -9.91 -5.43 -1.33
N SER A 59 -8.61 -5.17 -1.54
CA SER A 59 -7.52 -5.77 -0.76
C SER A 59 -6.27 -4.88 -0.79
N PHE A 60 -5.39 -5.04 0.19
CA PHE A 60 -4.07 -4.42 0.20
C PHE A 60 -3.02 -5.32 0.87
N SER A 61 -1.74 -5.10 0.54
CA SER A 61 -0.59 -5.76 1.14
C SER A 61 0.52 -4.76 1.46
N ILE A 62 1.31 -5.09 2.47
CA ILE A 62 2.56 -4.41 2.81
C ILE A 62 3.70 -5.38 2.51
N GLU A 63 4.49 -5.07 1.50
CA GLU A 63 5.50 -6.00 0.97
C GLU A 63 6.90 -5.49 1.27
N ALA A 64 7.69 -6.31 1.98
CA ALA A 64 9.08 -5.99 2.27
C ALA A 64 9.89 -5.89 0.97
N VAL A 65 10.67 -4.82 0.86
CA VAL A 65 11.59 -4.63 -0.25
C VAL A 65 13.00 -4.84 0.27
N THR A 66 13.65 -5.86 -0.28
CA THR A 66 15.02 -6.22 0.04
C THR A 66 15.93 -5.84 -1.12
N ASP A 67 17.17 -5.44 -0.82
CA ASP A 67 18.20 -5.41 -1.87
C ASP A 67 18.39 -6.80 -2.50
N GLU A 68 18.63 -6.81 -3.82
CA GLU A 68 18.96 -8.04 -4.57
C GLU A 68 20.26 -8.68 -4.09
#